data_AF-A0A2U8VVD8-F1
#
_entry.id   AF-A0A2U8VVD8-F1
#
_cell.length_a   1.000
_cell.length_b   1.000
_cell.length_c   1.000
_cell.angle_alpha   90.00
_cell.angle_beta   90.00
_cell.angle_gamma   90.00
#
_symmetry.space_group_name_H-M   'P 1'
#
loop_
_entity.id
_entity.type
_entity.pdbx_description
1 polymer ?
#
loop_
_entity_poly.entity_id
_entity_poly.type
_entity_poly.pdbx_seq_one_letter_code
_entity_poly.pdbx_strand_id
1 'polypeptide(L)'
;MSKPPKLSLAAIVASATPPAKTSPKTSPKAAARTAEGGAEIVRLDLPAHLPARRAAATLKERARQMSVYLEPPVYDQLRDLAHAERTKMHALMLEGLDLLFRQRGARSIAQLTERDEG
;
A
#
# COMPACT_ATOMS: atom_id res chain seq x y z
N MET A 1 45.98 -13.21 -14.30
CA MET A 1 44.91 -12.71 -13.41
C MET A 1 43.77 -12.21 -14.30
N SER A 2 42.77 -13.07 -14.55
CA SER A 2 41.67 -12.81 -15.50
C SER A 2 40.58 -11.96 -14.84
N LYS A 3 40.18 -10.87 -15.51
CA LYS A 3 39.15 -9.94 -15.04
C LYS A 3 37.77 -10.63 -15.02
N PRO A 4 36.90 -10.37 -14.03
CA PRO A 4 35.58 -10.98 -14.00
C PRO A 4 34.69 -10.41 -15.13
N PRO A 5 33.79 -11.21 -15.70
CA PRO A 5 32.93 -10.78 -16.79
C PRO A 5 31.88 -9.79 -16.31
N LYS A 6 31.60 -8.77 -17.13
CA LYS A 6 30.60 -7.74 -16.83
C LYS A 6 29.20 -8.34 -16.97
N LEU A 7 28.42 -8.34 -15.89
CA LEU A 7 27.00 -8.70 -15.90
C LEU A 7 26.23 -7.65 -16.71
N SER A 8 25.67 -8.05 -17.85
CA SER A 8 24.81 -7.20 -18.68
C SER A 8 23.35 -7.59 -18.48
N LEU A 9 22.49 -6.59 -18.26
CA LEU A 9 21.06 -6.76 -18.00
C LEU A 9 20.34 -7.59 -19.09
N ALA A 10 20.80 -7.47 -20.34
CA ALA A 10 20.30 -8.25 -21.47
C ALA A 10 20.50 -9.78 -21.31
N ALA A 11 21.58 -10.21 -20.67
CA ALA A 11 21.85 -11.63 -20.45
C ALA A 11 20.88 -12.24 -19.42
N ILE A 12 20.51 -11.46 -18.41
CA ILE A 12 19.59 -11.89 -17.34
C ILE A 12 18.17 -12.05 -17.91
N VAL A 13 17.71 -11.07 -18.70
CA VAL A 13 16.38 -11.10 -19.34
C VAL A 13 16.28 -12.25 -20.35
N ALA A 14 17.33 -12.51 -21.13
CA ALA A 14 17.36 -13.63 -22.07
C ALA A 14 17.26 -15.01 -21.36
N SER A 15 17.85 -15.17 -20.18
CA SER A 15 17.77 -16.43 -19.41
C SER A 15 16.42 -16.65 -18.70
N ALA A 16 15.63 -15.61 -18.49
CA ALA A 16 14.36 -15.67 -17.77
C ALA A 16 13.14 -15.98 -18.68
N THR A 17 13.35 -16.11 -19.99
CA THR A 17 12.26 -16.31 -20.94
C THR A 17 12.32 -17.74 -21.50
N PRO A 18 11.33 -18.62 -21.23
CA PRO A 18 11.31 -19.95 -21.82
C PRO A 18 11.09 -19.85 -23.34
N PRO A 19 11.66 -20.76 -24.16
CA PRO A 19 11.55 -20.68 -25.61
C PRO A 19 10.09 -20.93 -26.04
N ALA A 20 9.43 -19.87 -26.52
CA ALA A 20 8.15 -19.98 -27.19
C ALA A 20 8.36 -20.64 -28.56
N LYS A 21 8.16 -21.96 -28.62
CA LYS A 21 8.06 -22.69 -29.88
C LYS A 21 6.81 -22.20 -30.61
N THR A 22 7.06 -21.54 -31.73
CA THR A 22 6.12 -21.04 -32.75
C THR A 22 4.81 -21.81 -32.85
N SER A 23 3.70 -21.16 -32.54
CA SER A 23 2.35 -21.62 -32.87
C SER A 23 2.00 -21.22 -34.32
N PRO A 24 1.25 -22.04 -35.07
CA PRO A 24 0.23 -21.49 -35.94
C PRO A 24 -1.16 -21.87 -35.42
N LYS A 25 -2.00 -20.82 -35.33
CA LYS A 25 -3.45 -20.75 -35.53
C LYS A 25 -4.25 -22.04 -35.22
N THR A 26 -5.22 -21.96 -34.32
CA THR A 26 -6.69 -21.92 -34.61
C THR A 26 -7.48 -22.05 -33.30
N SER A 27 -8.65 -21.40 -33.29
CA SER A 27 -9.74 -21.26 -32.31
C SER A 27 -10.04 -22.42 -31.32
N PRO A 28 -10.82 -22.14 -30.24
CA PRO A 28 -10.89 -22.98 -29.04
C PRO A 28 -11.97 -24.06 -29.14
N LYS A 29 -11.68 -25.30 -28.72
CA LYS A 29 -12.72 -26.23 -28.24
C LYS A 29 -12.15 -27.42 -27.47
N ALA A 30 -12.72 -27.60 -26.27
CA ALA A 30 -12.94 -28.85 -25.54
C ALA A 30 -11.76 -29.61 -24.91
N ALA A 31 -12.15 -30.23 -23.78
CA ALA A 31 -11.56 -31.39 -23.11
C ALA A 31 -10.43 -31.11 -22.10
N ALA A 32 -10.88 -30.99 -20.85
CA ALA A 32 -10.42 -31.78 -19.71
C ALA A 32 -8.93 -32.08 -19.63
N ARG A 33 -8.25 -31.42 -18.70
CA ARG A 33 -7.20 -32.06 -17.89
C ARG A 33 -7.31 -31.60 -16.45
N THR A 34 -7.81 -32.50 -15.62
CA THR A 34 -7.53 -32.62 -14.21
C THR A 34 -6.05 -32.31 -13.95
N ALA A 35 -5.78 -31.26 -13.21
CA ALA A 35 -4.51 -31.04 -12.54
C ALA A 35 -4.86 -30.83 -11.07
N GLU A 36 -4.93 -31.97 -10.37
CA GLU A 36 -4.91 -32.05 -8.93
C GLU A 36 -3.63 -31.38 -8.44
N GLY A 37 -3.82 -30.26 -7.74
CA GLY A 37 -2.81 -29.51 -7.02
C GLY A 37 -3.54 -28.79 -5.90
N GLY A 38 -4.02 -29.57 -4.93
CA GLY A 38 -4.88 -29.12 -3.85
C GLY A 38 -4.23 -28.03 -3.02
N ALA A 39 -4.65 -26.79 -3.21
CA ALA A 39 -4.53 -25.78 -2.17
C ALA A 39 -5.65 -26.06 -1.16
N GLU A 40 -5.31 -26.67 -0.02
CA GLU A 40 -6.24 -26.83 1.10
C GLU A 40 -6.59 -25.45 1.65
N ILE A 41 -7.80 -24.97 1.35
CA ILE A 41 -8.30 -23.69 1.87
C ILE A 41 -8.87 -23.97 3.26
N VAL A 42 -8.06 -23.74 4.29
CA VAL A 42 -8.54 -23.78 5.68
C VAL A 42 -9.47 -22.59 5.90
N ARG A 43 -10.78 -22.87 5.99
CA ARG A 43 -11.79 -21.88 6.41
C ARG A 43 -11.70 -21.72 7.92
N LEU A 44 -11.28 -20.54 8.35
CA LEU A 44 -11.33 -20.16 9.75
C LEU A 44 -12.78 -19.74 10.10
N ASP A 45 -13.51 -20.63 10.77
CA ASP A 45 -14.87 -20.36 11.24
C ASP A 45 -14.78 -19.42 12.46
N LEU A 46 -15.11 -18.15 12.25
CA LEU A 46 -15.19 -17.16 13.31
C LEU A 46 -16.58 -17.25 13.95
N PRO A 47 -16.72 -17.49 15.27
CA PRO A 47 -18.02 -17.67 15.89
C PRO A 47 -18.89 -16.41 15.73
N ALA A 48 -19.96 -16.57 14.97
CA ALA A 48 -20.99 -15.57 14.77
C ALA A 48 -21.88 -15.49 16.01
N HIS A 49 -21.51 -14.67 17.00
CA HIS A 49 -22.46 -13.96 17.87
C HIS A 49 -21.71 -13.08 18.89
N LEU A 50 -21.26 -11.90 18.46
CA LEU A 50 -21.15 -10.76 19.37
C LEU A 50 -22.14 -9.71 18.87
N PRO A 51 -22.88 -9.01 19.76
CA PRO A 51 -23.77 -7.95 19.32
C PRO A 51 -22.97 -7.00 18.45
N ALA A 52 -23.47 -6.76 17.24
CA ALA A 52 -22.79 -5.94 16.23
C ALA A 52 -22.65 -4.51 16.78
N ARG A 53 -21.58 -4.27 17.54
CA ARG A 53 -21.03 -2.94 17.73
C ARG A 53 -20.85 -2.45 16.30
N ARG A 54 -21.57 -1.39 15.92
CA ARG A 54 -21.54 -0.81 14.56
C ARG A 54 -20.09 -0.89 14.10
N ALA A 55 -19.83 -1.70 13.07
CA ALA A 55 -18.48 -1.95 12.61
C ALA A 55 -17.82 -0.59 12.43
N ALA A 56 -16.74 -0.33 13.16
CA ALA A 56 -16.07 0.96 13.12
C ALA A 56 -15.80 1.28 11.64
N ALA A 57 -16.28 2.43 11.18
CA ALA A 57 -16.12 2.84 9.80
C ALA A 57 -14.64 2.71 9.42
N THR A 58 -14.39 2.07 8.28
CA THR A 58 -13.03 1.86 7.80
C THR A 58 -12.32 3.22 7.68
N LEU A 59 -10.99 3.22 7.76
CA LEU A 59 -10.21 4.47 7.65
C LEU A 59 -10.59 5.27 6.39
N LYS A 60 -10.90 4.57 5.30
CA LYS A 60 -11.35 5.16 4.03
C LYS A 60 -12.71 5.86 4.12
N GLU A 61 -13.61 5.40 4.97
CA GLU A 61 -14.94 5.98 5.16
C GLU A 61 -14.89 7.22 6.06
N ARG A 62 -14.03 7.21 7.10
CA ARG A 62 -13.86 8.36 8.01
C ARG A 62 -12.92 9.45 7.49
N ALA A 63 -11.98 9.10 6.61
CA ALA A 63 -10.97 10.04 6.11
C ALA A 63 -11.45 10.77 4.85
N ARG A 64 -11.19 12.08 4.79
CA ARG A 64 -11.26 12.85 3.55
C ARG A 64 -9.85 12.98 2.97
N GLN A 65 -9.65 12.47 1.76
CA GLN A 65 -8.40 12.64 1.05
C GLN A 65 -8.31 14.08 0.52
N MET A 66 -7.24 14.79 0.89
CA MET A 66 -6.95 16.14 0.43
C MET A 66 -5.59 16.17 -0.25
N SER A 67 -5.53 16.75 -1.44
CA SER A 67 -4.27 17.03 -2.14
C SER A 67 -3.72 18.37 -1.68
N VAL A 68 -2.42 18.44 -1.41
CA VAL A 68 -1.72 19.67 -1.00
C VAL A 68 -0.65 19.98 -2.03
N TYR A 69 -0.64 21.22 -2.52
CA TYR A 69 0.43 21.74 -3.38
C TYR A 69 1.41 22.52 -2.50
N LEU A 70 2.69 22.16 -2.60
CA LEU A 70 3.76 22.81 -1.87
C LEU A 70 4.72 23.44 -2.87
N GLU A 71 5.23 24.60 -2.54
CA GLU A 71 6.38 25.17 -3.25
C GLU A 71 7.56 24.19 -3.13
N PRO A 72 8.37 24.01 -4.21
CA PRO A 72 9.49 23.07 -4.19
C PRO A 72 10.39 23.12 -2.94
N PRO A 73 10.83 24.30 -2.44
CA PRO A 73 11.68 24.34 -1.24
C PRO A 73 10.97 23.85 0.02
N VAL A 74 9.65 24.04 0.12
CA VAL A 74 8.85 23.58 1.27
C VAL A 74 8.69 22.07 1.24
N TYR A 75 8.46 21.52 0.04
CA TYR A 75 8.40 20.07 -0.16
C TYR A 75 9.72 19.39 0.23
N ASP A 76 10.84 19.93 -0.25
CA ASP A 76 12.16 19.36 0.00
C ASP A 76 12.51 19.39 1.50
N GLN A 77 12.25 20.52 2.18
CA GLN A 77 12.47 20.61 3.63
C GLN A 77 11.63 19.60 4.42
N LEU A 78 10.33 19.45 4.08
CA LEU A 78 9.46 18.49 4.74
C LEU A 78 9.91 17.05 4.49
N ARG A 79 10.42 16.76 3.29
CA ARG A 79 10.96 15.46 2.90
C ARG A 79 12.22 15.13 3.70
N ASP A 80 13.14 16.07 3.85
CA ASP A 80 14.39 15.89 4.58
C ASP A 80 14.14 15.64 6.07
N LEU A 81 13.21 16.39 6.68
CA LEU A 81 12.76 16.16 8.05
C LEU A 81 12.17 14.76 8.24
N ALA A 82 11.25 14.37 7.35
CA ALA A 82 10.63 13.05 7.40
C ALA A 82 11.67 11.93 7.28
N HIS A 83 12.68 12.11 6.43
CA HIS A 83 13.77 11.15 6.26
C HIS A 83 14.65 11.05 7.52
N ALA A 84 15.06 12.19 8.09
CA ALA A 84 15.88 12.24 9.29
C ALA A 84 15.20 11.54 10.48
N GLU A 85 13.89 11.75 10.65
CA GLU A 85 13.09 11.19 11.73
C GLU A 85 12.53 9.79 11.42
N ARG A 86 12.81 9.25 10.23
CA ARG A 86 12.26 7.97 9.74
C ARG A 86 10.73 7.90 9.85
N THR A 87 10.05 9.01 9.60
CA THR A 87 8.60 9.14 9.63
C THR A 87 8.03 9.45 8.25
N LYS A 88 6.71 9.36 8.09
CA LYS A 88 6.03 9.74 6.84
C LYS A 88 5.77 11.24 6.88
N MET A 89 5.96 11.93 5.74
CA MET A 89 5.64 13.37 5.61
C MET A 89 4.22 13.71 6.07
N HIS A 90 3.26 12.80 5.83
CA HIS A 90 1.88 12.97 6.30
C HIS A 90 1.75 13.12 7.82
N ALA A 91 2.57 12.41 8.61
CA ALA A 91 2.53 12.51 10.07
C ALA A 91 2.98 13.91 10.53
N LEU A 92 4.05 14.44 9.94
CA LEU A 92 4.52 15.80 10.21
C LEU A 92 3.50 16.87 9.81
N MET A 93 2.78 16.67 8.69
CA MET A 93 1.69 17.57 8.31
C MET A 93 0.56 17.56 9.35
N LEU A 94 0.18 16.39 9.87
CA LEU A 94 -0.83 16.30 10.93
C LEU A 94 -0.35 16.93 12.24
N GLU A 95 0.93 16.79 12.59
CA GLU A 95 1.51 17.46 13.75
C GLU A 95 1.46 18.99 13.62
N GLY A 96 1.84 19.53 12.45
CA GLY A 96 1.73 20.96 12.18
C GLY A 96 0.29 21.48 12.27
N LEU A 97 -0.69 20.71 11.80
CA LEU A 97 -2.11 21.04 11.95
C LEU A 97 -2.56 21.00 13.41
N ASP A 98 -2.10 20.03 14.19
CA ASP A 98 -2.42 19.95 15.62
C ASP A 98 -1.86 21.14 16.40
N LEU A 99 -0.62 21.53 16.12
CA LEU A 99 0.00 22.73 16.69
C LEU A 99 -0.79 24.00 16.31
N LEU A 100 -1.22 24.12 15.05
CA LEU A 100 -2.06 25.23 14.59
C LEU A 100 -3.41 25.28 15.34
N PHE A 101 -4.07 24.14 15.54
CA PHE A 101 -5.33 24.08 16.29
C PHE A 101 -5.16 24.54 17.73
N ARG A 102 -4.13 24.06 18.41
CA ARG A 102 -3.81 24.43 19.79
C ARG A 102 -3.54 25.93 19.92
N GLN A 103 -2.77 26.50 18.99
CA GLN A 103 -2.49 27.94 18.96
C GLN A 103 -3.75 28.79 18.77
N ARG A 104 -4.78 28.24 18.11
CA ARG A 104 -6.05 28.93 17.86
C ARG A 104 -7.14 28.61 18.90
N GLY A 105 -6.81 27.86 19.96
CA GLY A 105 -7.80 27.44 20.96
C GLY A 105 -8.83 26.44 20.43
N ALA A 106 -8.54 25.79 19.30
CA ALA A 106 -9.37 24.72 18.74
C ALA A 106 -9.03 23.37 19.39
N ARG A 107 -9.92 22.40 19.20
CA ARG A 107 -9.71 21.02 19.65
C ARG A 107 -8.55 20.36 18.89
N SER A 108 -7.75 19.55 19.58
CA SER A 108 -6.67 18.78 18.97
C SER A 108 -7.22 17.67 18.05
N ILE A 109 -6.39 17.14 17.16
CA ILE A 109 -6.78 16.05 16.26
C ILE A 109 -7.26 14.82 17.05
N ALA A 110 -6.55 14.46 18.13
CA ALA A 110 -6.93 13.35 19.01
C ALA A 110 -8.35 13.52 19.57
N GLN A 111 -8.68 14.71 20.08
CA GLN A 111 -10.00 15.03 20.64
C GLN A 111 -11.12 14.99 19.58
N LEU A 112 -10.79 15.26 18.31
CA LEU A 112 -11.74 15.18 17.21
C LEU A 112 -11.99 13.73 16.79
N THR A 113 -10.98 12.87 16.84
CA THR A 113 -11.08 11.46 16.43
C THR A 113 -11.71 10.55 17.47
N GLU A 114 -11.57 10.85 18.77
CA GLU A 114 -12.16 10.06 19.87
C GLU A 114 -13.69 10.18 19.93
N ARG A 115 -14.24 11.32 19.50
CA ARG A 115 -15.67 11.63 19.62
C ARG A 115 -16.53 11.06 18.48
N ASP A 116 -15.90 10.61 17.39
CA ASP A 116 -16.57 9.99 16.23
C ASP A 116 -16.89 8.50 16.48
N GLU A 117 -16.33 7.89 17.54
CA GLU A 117 -16.50 6.47 17.86
C GLU A 117 -17.66 6.17 18.85
N GLY A 118 -18.55 7.14 19.09
CA GLY A 118 -19.76 7.01 19.92
C GLY A 118 -21.05 7.14 19.14
#